data_AF-A0A292SHZ4-F1
#
_entry.id   AF-A0A292SHZ4-F1
#
_cell.length_a   1.000
_cell.length_b   1.000
_cell.length_c   1.000
_cell.angle_alpha   90.00
_cell.angle_beta   90.00
_cell.angle_gamma   90.00
#
_symmetry.space_group_name_H-M   'P 1'
#
loop_
_entity.id
_entity.type
_entity.pdbx_description
1 polymer ?
#
loop_
_entity_poly.entity_id
_entity_poly.type
_entity_poly.pdbx_seq_one_letter_code
_entity_poly.pdbx_strand_id
1 'polypeptide(L)'
;MVNRISTSGRYSQLVADMQKQLSNYNRLTQQLASGSKINAITDDPIGAVNILNTNRQLGQIDIFTQNVEMSMKELSTLDDLMDLATGYLSTAWDKAVQANNQTYGKSSLEALKVEIDEITKTMVDLANTEYNDNYIFGGANTKILPYEQAENGDIIYNGTPYDNKDYIRQTEVADGVFEVINTTGDKVFGYYKSAVEPGNGVYTDANGKRVIESTDAQTGQKVYKYENGVEYTGDVADLTDGAEEEAVGVMGALRKLSNSLGT
;
A
#
# COMPACT_ATOMS: atom_id res chain seq x y z
N MET A 1 -48.51 -64.29 23.10
CA MET A 1 -47.66 -64.76 24.21
C MET A 1 -47.36 -63.58 25.11
N VAL A 2 -47.75 -63.63 26.39
CA VAL A 2 -47.41 -62.61 27.38
C VAL A 2 -45.99 -62.91 27.84
N ASN A 3 -45.04 -62.01 27.59
CA ASN A 3 -43.67 -62.18 28.06
C ASN A 3 -43.69 -62.16 29.59
N ARG A 4 -43.33 -63.27 30.25
CA ARG A 4 -43.19 -63.29 31.73
C ARG A 4 -41.99 -62.41 32.07
N ILE A 5 -42.28 -61.18 32.51
CA ILE A 5 -41.29 -60.31 33.13
C ILE A 5 -40.83 -61.01 34.41
N SER A 6 -39.63 -61.59 34.39
CA SER A 6 -39.03 -62.17 35.60
C SER A 6 -38.69 -61.05 36.59
N THR A 7 -38.70 -61.33 37.89
CA THR A 7 -38.25 -60.39 38.93
C THR A 7 -36.85 -59.85 38.63
N SER A 8 -35.99 -60.67 38.02
CA SER A 8 -34.68 -60.28 37.51
C SER A 8 -34.77 -59.25 36.38
N GLY A 9 -35.68 -59.40 35.42
CA GLY A 9 -35.94 -58.40 34.37
C GLY A 9 -36.48 -57.07 34.91
N ARG A 10 -37.31 -57.08 35.96
CA ARG A 10 -37.77 -55.84 36.64
C ARG A 10 -36.61 -55.11 37.33
N TYR A 11 -35.71 -55.86 37.96
CA TYR A 11 -34.54 -55.29 38.62
C TYR A 11 -33.55 -54.71 37.61
N SER A 12 -33.30 -55.41 36.49
CA SER A 12 -32.47 -54.89 35.39
C SER A 12 -33.06 -53.64 34.75
N GLN A 13 -34.38 -53.59 34.56
CA GLN A 13 -35.05 -52.38 34.04
C GLN A 13 -34.91 -51.20 35.02
N LEU A 14 -35.10 -51.43 36.32
CA LEU A 14 -34.92 -50.40 37.35
C LEU A 14 -33.48 -49.86 37.37
N VAL A 15 -32.49 -50.73 37.26
CA VAL A 15 -31.07 -50.33 37.20
C VAL A 15 -30.80 -49.50 35.93
N ALA A 16 -31.34 -49.91 34.77
CA ALA A 16 -31.21 -49.14 33.53
C ALA A 16 -31.89 -47.76 33.63
N ASP A 17 -33.07 -47.69 34.25
CA ASP A 17 -33.79 -46.43 34.48
C ASP A 17 -33.02 -45.50 35.44
N MET A 18 -32.43 -46.04 36.52
CA MET A 18 -31.57 -45.26 37.43
C MET A 18 -30.31 -44.75 36.72
N GLN A 19 -29.66 -45.58 35.90
CA GLN A 19 -28.49 -45.17 35.11
C GLN A 19 -28.85 -44.05 34.11
N LYS A 20 -30.03 -44.14 33.48
CA LYS A 20 -30.55 -43.10 32.59
C LYS A 20 -30.84 -41.80 33.34
N GLN A 21 -31.42 -41.86 34.54
CA GLN A 21 -31.65 -40.69 35.37
C GLN A 21 -30.35 -40.03 35.85
N LEU A 22 -29.35 -40.82 36.26
CA LEU A 22 -28.04 -40.31 36.65
C LEU A 22 -27.32 -39.63 35.49
N SER A 23 -27.39 -40.21 34.28
CA SER A 23 -26.84 -39.58 33.07
C SER A 23 -27.53 -38.25 32.75
N ASN A 24 -28.86 -38.18 32.85
CA ASN A 24 -29.61 -36.94 32.65
C ASN A 24 -29.27 -35.87 33.69
N TYR A 25 -29.12 -36.27 34.96
CA TYR A 25 -28.73 -35.37 36.04
C TYR A 25 -27.34 -34.76 35.78
N ASN A 26 -26.36 -35.60 35.46
CA ASN A 26 -25.01 -35.15 35.12
C ASN A 26 -25.01 -34.17 33.93
N ARG A 27 -25.77 -34.47 32.88
CA ARG A 27 -25.91 -33.56 31.73
C ARG A 27 -26.52 -32.22 32.13
N LEU A 28 -27.56 -32.21 32.97
CA LEU A 28 -28.19 -30.97 33.42
C LEU A 28 -27.27 -30.16 34.34
N THR A 29 -26.50 -30.83 35.21
CA THR A 29 -25.46 -30.18 36.01
C THR A 29 -24.36 -29.57 35.15
N GLN A 30 -23.94 -30.25 34.06
CA GLN A 30 -22.98 -29.69 33.09
C GLN A 30 -23.54 -28.48 32.34
N GLN A 31 -24.80 -28.53 31.90
CA GLN A 31 -25.48 -27.38 31.28
C GLN A 31 -25.61 -26.20 32.25
N LEU A 32 -25.90 -26.47 33.54
CA LEU A 32 -25.98 -25.43 34.56
C LEU A 32 -24.59 -24.83 34.85
N ALA A 33 -23.54 -25.65 34.91
CA ALA A 33 -22.18 -25.18 35.15
C ALA A 33 -21.60 -24.38 33.98
N SER A 34 -21.90 -24.78 32.74
CA SER A 34 -21.45 -24.10 31.51
C SER A 34 -22.33 -22.91 31.10
N GLY A 35 -23.56 -22.83 31.61
CA GLY A 35 -24.60 -21.91 31.13
C GLY A 35 -25.06 -22.18 29.69
N SER A 36 -24.55 -23.24 29.04
CA SER A 36 -24.80 -23.54 27.64
C SER A 36 -25.74 -24.74 27.50
N LYS A 37 -26.75 -24.62 26.64
CA LYS A 37 -27.70 -25.70 26.36
C LYS A 37 -27.06 -26.87 25.60
N ILE A 38 -26.11 -26.59 24.73
CA ILE A 38 -25.38 -27.58 23.93
C ILE A 38 -23.91 -27.52 24.35
N ASN A 39 -23.41 -28.59 24.97
CA ASN A 39 -22.01 -28.68 25.43
C ASN A 39 -21.18 -29.63 24.56
N ALA A 40 -21.80 -30.69 24.05
CA ALA A 40 -21.16 -31.64 23.14
C ALA A 40 -21.95 -31.73 21.82
N ILE A 41 -21.24 -32.01 20.73
CA ILE A 41 -21.83 -32.26 19.41
C ILE A 41 -22.81 -33.46 19.46
N THR A 42 -22.60 -34.38 20.41
CA THR A 42 -23.46 -35.54 20.66
C THR A 42 -24.83 -35.20 21.24
N ASP A 43 -25.00 -34.03 21.89
CA ASP A 43 -26.27 -33.64 22.52
C ASP A 43 -27.31 -33.16 21.50
N ASP A 44 -26.85 -32.37 20.52
CA ASP A 44 -27.64 -31.92 19.37
C ASP A 44 -26.69 -31.60 18.20
N PRO A 45 -26.50 -32.54 17.25
CA PRO A 45 -25.58 -32.32 16.14
C PRO A 45 -26.03 -31.21 15.19
N ILE A 46 -27.34 -30.96 15.05
CA ILE A 46 -27.86 -29.89 14.19
C ILE A 46 -27.63 -28.54 14.85
N GLY A 47 -27.97 -28.42 16.14
CA GLY A 47 -27.71 -27.21 16.92
C GLY A 47 -26.22 -26.89 17.04
N ALA A 48 -25.38 -27.92 17.21
CA ALA A 48 -23.93 -27.75 17.25
C ALA A 48 -23.36 -27.23 15.93
N VAL A 49 -23.82 -27.71 14.77
CA VAL A 49 -23.40 -27.19 13.45
C VAL A 49 -23.80 -25.72 13.29
N ASN A 50 -25.02 -25.35 13.70
CA ASN A 50 -25.45 -23.96 13.65
C ASN A 50 -24.58 -23.05 14.53
N ILE A 51 -24.29 -23.46 15.76
CA ILE A 51 -23.39 -22.73 16.67
C ILE A 51 -21.99 -22.59 16.06
N LEU A 52 -21.45 -23.65 15.47
CA LEU A 52 -20.14 -23.62 14.82
C LEU A 52 -20.13 -22.65 13.62
N ASN A 53 -21.18 -22.64 12.81
CA ASN A 53 -21.30 -21.70 11.70
C ASN A 53 -21.41 -20.26 12.19
N THR A 54 -22.22 -19.98 13.22
CA THR A 54 -22.32 -18.65 13.83
C THR A 54 -20.99 -18.22 14.44
N ASN A 55 -20.28 -19.09 15.15
CA ASN A 55 -18.95 -18.76 15.69
C ASN A 55 -17.93 -18.48 14.58
N ARG A 56 -18.01 -19.19 13.45
CA ARG A 56 -17.18 -18.88 12.27
C ARG A 56 -17.51 -17.50 11.71
N GLN A 57 -18.79 -17.16 11.58
CA GLN A 57 -19.24 -15.84 11.12
C GLN A 57 -18.79 -14.73 12.08
N LEU A 58 -18.89 -14.94 13.40
CA LEU A 58 -18.38 -14.00 14.39
C LEU A 58 -16.87 -13.79 14.26
N GLY A 59 -16.10 -14.87 14.11
CA GLY A 59 -14.66 -14.77 13.90
C GLY A 59 -14.29 -14.04 12.60
N GLN A 60 -15.08 -14.18 11.54
CA GLN A 60 -14.91 -13.40 10.30
C GLN A 60 -15.20 -11.91 10.54
N ILE A 61 -16.27 -11.58 11.27
CA ILE A 61 -16.62 -10.20 11.63
C ILE A 61 -15.51 -9.56 12.48
N ASP A 62 -14.90 -10.30 13.41
CA ASP A 62 -13.79 -9.80 14.22
C ASP A 62 -12.58 -9.45 13.34
N ILE A 63 -12.24 -10.30 12.36
CA ILE A 63 -11.16 -10.03 11.40
C ILE A 63 -11.50 -8.79 10.55
N PHE A 64 -12.72 -8.70 10.03
CA PHE A 64 -13.16 -7.54 9.25
C PHE A 64 -13.09 -6.24 10.08
N THR A 65 -13.46 -6.30 11.36
CA THR A 65 -13.38 -5.14 12.27
C THR A 65 -11.92 -4.71 12.46
N GLN A 66 -11.00 -5.66 12.67
CA GLN A 66 -9.56 -5.36 12.77
C GLN A 66 -9.01 -4.76 11.48
N ASN A 67 -9.41 -5.31 10.33
CA ASN A 67 -9.03 -4.81 9.01
C ASN A 67 -9.51 -3.37 8.78
N VAL A 68 -10.76 -3.06 9.15
CA VAL A 68 -11.33 -1.71 9.06
C VAL A 68 -10.57 -0.76 9.98
N GLU A 69 -10.33 -1.12 11.24
CA GLU A 69 -9.59 -0.28 12.18
C GLU A 69 -8.16 0.02 11.70
N MET A 70 -7.47 -0.98 11.14
CA MET A 70 -6.14 -0.81 10.57
C MET A 70 -6.18 0.13 9.35
N SER A 71 -7.13 -0.11 8.45
CA SER A 71 -7.32 0.70 7.24
C SER A 71 -7.65 2.15 7.57
N MET A 72 -8.51 2.40 8.56
CA MET A 72 -8.86 3.75 9.01
C MET A 72 -7.65 4.50 9.57
N LYS A 73 -6.78 3.82 10.32
CA LYS A 73 -5.56 4.45 10.86
C LYS A 73 -4.55 4.76 9.75
N GLU A 74 -4.37 3.85 8.79
CA GLU A 74 -3.48 4.08 7.64
C GLU A 74 -4.00 5.27 6.79
N LEU A 75 -5.31 5.31 6.51
CA LEU A 75 -5.95 6.41 5.78
C LEU A 75 -5.89 7.74 6.54
N SER A 76 -6.11 7.75 7.85
CA SER A 76 -5.97 8.97 8.67
C SER A 76 -4.54 9.51 8.63
N THR A 77 -3.54 8.62 8.69
CA THR A 77 -2.13 9.01 8.58
C THR A 77 -1.84 9.60 7.20
N LEU A 78 -2.40 9.00 6.15
CA LEU A 78 -2.27 9.49 4.78
C LEU A 78 -2.91 10.89 4.61
N ASP A 79 -4.09 11.11 5.20
CA ASP A 79 -4.80 12.40 5.17
C ASP A 79 -3.97 13.50 5.86
N ASP A 80 -3.45 13.22 7.06
CA ASP A 80 -2.57 14.14 7.79
C ASP A 80 -1.32 14.50 6.98
N LEU A 81 -0.69 13.52 6.30
CA LEU A 81 0.47 13.75 5.43
C LEU A 81 0.10 14.57 4.19
N MET A 82 -1.07 14.35 3.61
CA MET A 82 -1.57 15.11 2.46
C MET A 82 -1.87 16.57 2.81
N ASP A 83 -2.42 16.82 4.00
CA ASP A 83 -2.65 18.17 4.51
C ASP A 83 -1.33 18.92 4.74
N LEU A 84 -0.34 18.26 5.34
CA LEU A 84 1.01 18.82 5.50
C LEU A 84 1.64 19.14 4.14
N ALA A 85 1.59 18.19 3.19
CA ALA A 85 2.12 18.38 1.84
C ALA A 85 1.44 19.56 1.11
N THR A 86 0.13 19.71 1.28
CA THR A 86 -0.64 20.82 0.70
C THR A 86 -0.23 22.16 1.32
N GLY A 87 0.03 22.22 2.61
CA GLY A 87 0.55 23.42 3.29
C GLY A 87 1.94 23.83 2.79
N TYR A 88 2.85 22.87 2.62
CA TYR A 88 4.17 23.12 2.03
C TYR A 88 4.07 23.59 0.58
N LEU A 89 3.16 23.01 -0.21
CA LEU A 89 2.92 23.43 -1.58
C LEU A 89 2.37 24.85 -1.67
N SER A 90 1.43 25.24 -0.79
CA SER A 90 0.95 26.62 -0.71
C SER A 90 2.09 27.59 -0.40
N THR A 91 2.96 27.21 0.53
CA THR A 91 4.14 28.02 0.91
C THR A 91 5.10 28.17 -0.27
N ALA A 92 5.34 27.09 -1.02
CA ALA A 92 6.17 27.14 -2.22
C ALA A 92 5.54 28.01 -3.32
N TRP A 93 4.22 27.95 -3.49
CA TRP A 93 3.49 28.81 -4.42
C TRP A 93 3.66 30.29 -4.08
N ASP A 94 3.53 30.66 -2.81
CA ASP A 94 3.74 32.04 -2.36
C ASP A 94 5.17 32.52 -2.62
N LYS A 95 6.17 31.65 -2.44
CA LYS A 95 7.57 31.94 -2.78
C LYS A 95 7.76 32.07 -4.30
N ALA A 96 7.09 31.25 -5.10
CA ALA A 96 7.12 31.33 -6.56
C ALA A 96 6.56 32.67 -7.06
N VAL A 97 5.44 33.12 -6.50
CA VAL A 97 4.82 34.41 -6.83
C VAL A 97 5.73 35.56 -6.43
N GLN A 98 6.38 35.49 -5.27
CA GLN A 98 7.38 36.47 -4.86
C GLN A 98 8.55 36.52 -5.84
N ALA A 99 9.06 35.37 -6.26
CA ALA A 99 10.18 35.28 -7.18
C ALA A 99 9.86 35.84 -8.58
N ASN A 100 8.59 35.81 -9.00
CA ASN A 100 8.12 36.41 -10.26
C ASN A 100 8.05 37.95 -10.22
N ASN A 101 8.33 38.57 -9.07
CA ASN A 101 8.35 40.02 -8.96
C ASN A 101 9.70 40.59 -9.44
N GLN A 102 9.70 41.38 -10.52
CA GLN A 102 10.89 41.90 -11.21
C GLN A 102 11.79 42.82 -10.35
N THR A 103 11.34 43.19 -9.15
CA THR A 103 12.08 44.09 -8.25
C THR A 103 13.12 43.37 -7.39
N TYR A 104 13.12 42.03 -7.35
CA TYR A 104 14.09 41.25 -6.59
C TYR A 104 15.46 41.22 -7.28
N GLY A 105 16.53 41.46 -6.50
CA GLY A 105 17.90 41.31 -6.97
C GLY A 105 18.33 39.84 -7.00
N LYS A 106 19.41 39.54 -7.72
CA LYS A 106 19.96 38.18 -7.88
C LYS A 106 20.18 37.45 -6.55
N SER A 107 20.72 38.14 -5.55
CA SER A 107 20.94 37.55 -4.22
C SER A 107 19.65 37.15 -3.49
N SER A 108 18.53 37.85 -3.73
CA SER A 108 17.23 37.49 -3.15
C SER A 108 16.59 36.31 -3.88
N LEU A 109 16.77 36.21 -5.19
CA LEU A 109 16.33 35.05 -5.97
C LEU A 109 17.10 33.78 -5.59
N GLU A 110 18.41 33.89 -5.37
CA GLU A 110 19.23 32.78 -4.85
C GLU A 110 18.76 32.32 -3.45
N ALA A 111 18.37 33.26 -2.56
CA ALA A 111 17.82 32.91 -1.26
C ALA A 111 16.46 32.18 -1.38
N LEU A 112 15.57 32.65 -2.27
CA LEU A 112 14.28 32.00 -2.54
C LEU A 112 14.47 30.60 -3.16
N LYS A 113 15.48 30.42 -4.00
CA LYS A 113 15.84 29.10 -4.56
C LYS A 113 16.19 28.11 -3.44
N VAL A 114 17.03 28.51 -2.49
CA VAL A 114 17.40 27.67 -1.34
C VAL A 114 16.17 27.28 -0.52
N GLU A 115 15.24 28.21 -0.30
CA GLU A 115 14.00 27.91 0.42
C GLU A 115 13.08 26.94 -0.33
N ILE A 116 12.97 27.06 -1.67
CA ILE A 116 12.19 26.13 -2.50
C ILE A 116 12.86 24.74 -2.52
N ASP A 117 14.18 24.68 -2.54
CA ASP A 117 14.93 23.42 -2.47
C ASP A 117 14.71 22.71 -1.12
N GLU A 118 14.68 23.46 -0.01
CA GLU A 118 14.38 22.90 1.31
C GLU A 118 12.93 22.40 1.41
N ILE A 119 11.96 23.11 0.82
CA ILE A 119 10.58 22.63 0.73
C ILE A 119 10.52 21.34 -0.09
N THR A 120 11.25 21.27 -1.20
CA THR A 120 11.31 20.08 -2.06
C THR A 120 11.87 18.88 -1.30
N LYS A 121 12.94 19.09 -0.51
CA LYS A 121 13.51 18.06 0.36
C LYS A 121 12.50 17.59 1.42
N THR A 122 11.83 18.53 2.07
CA THR A 122 10.79 18.20 3.08
C THR A 122 9.65 17.40 2.46
N MET A 123 9.25 17.71 1.22
CA MET A 123 8.23 16.95 0.49
C MET A 123 8.68 15.53 0.15
N VAL A 124 9.97 15.32 -0.17
CA VAL A 124 10.55 13.99 -0.37
C VAL A 124 10.56 13.20 0.94
N ASP A 125 10.93 13.83 2.04
CA ASP A 125 10.91 13.21 3.37
C ASP A 125 9.48 12.80 3.78
N LEU A 126 8.48 13.66 3.52
CA LEU A 126 7.07 13.32 3.74
C LEU A 126 6.62 12.14 2.87
N ALA A 127 7.02 12.12 1.60
CA ALA A 127 6.69 11.05 0.67
C ALA A 127 7.36 9.71 1.03
N ASN A 128 8.42 9.74 1.84
CA ASN A 128 9.12 8.57 2.40
C ASN A 128 8.62 8.18 3.80
N THR A 129 7.47 8.68 4.25
CA THR A 129 6.92 8.32 5.56
C THR A 129 6.51 6.83 5.61
N GLU A 130 6.91 6.19 6.72
CA GLU A 130 6.59 4.79 7.02
C GLU A 130 5.39 4.70 7.99
N TYR A 131 4.52 3.73 7.73
CA TYR A 131 3.49 3.28 8.65
C TYR A 131 3.63 1.78 8.88
N ASN A 132 3.86 1.37 10.13
CA ASN A 132 3.96 -0.04 10.50
C ASN A 132 4.98 -0.81 9.64
N ASP A 133 6.21 -0.27 9.54
CA ASP A 133 7.34 -0.78 8.73
C ASP A 133 7.08 -0.86 7.21
N ASN A 134 6.06 -0.16 6.72
CA ASN A 134 5.69 -0.10 5.32
C ASN A 134 5.62 1.35 4.83
N TYR A 135 6.25 1.66 3.71
CA TYR A 135 6.10 2.96 3.08
C TYR A 135 4.71 3.15 2.48
N ILE A 136 4.02 4.22 2.89
CA ILE A 136 2.62 4.47 2.52
C ILE A 136 2.49 4.77 1.01
N PHE A 137 3.44 5.53 0.47
CA PHE A 137 3.46 5.96 -0.93
C PHE A 137 4.25 5.03 -1.87
N GLY A 138 4.79 3.91 -1.36
CA GLY A 138 5.56 2.93 -2.14
C GLY A 138 4.73 2.04 -3.07
N GLY A 139 3.39 2.14 -3.01
CA GLY A 139 2.51 1.27 -3.78
C GLY A 139 2.52 -0.16 -3.23
N ALA A 140 2.72 -1.16 -4.08
CA ALA A 140 2.93 -2.55 -3.62
C ALA A 140 4.35 -2.80 -3.10
N ASN A 141 5.32 -1.96 -3.46
CA ASN A 141 6.70 -2.05 -2.98
C ASN A 141 6.83 -1.30 -1.65
N THR A 142 6.32 -1.89 -0.57
CA THR A 142 6.26 -1.23 0.74
C THR A 142 7.57 -1.25 1.53
N LYS A 143 8.58 -2.03 1.09
CA LYS A 143 9.86 -2.21 1.80
C LYS A 143 11.04 -1.48 1.18
N ILE A 144 10.82 -0.83 0.04
CA ILE A 144 11.85 -0.08 -0.69
C ILE A 144 11.53 1.38 -0.51
N LEU A 145 12.57 2.20 -0.30
CA LEU A 145 12.45 3.65 -0.22
C LEU A 145 11.71 4.18 -1.48
N PRO A 146 10.52 4.80 -1.35
CA PRO A 146 9.71 5.22 -2.49
C PRO A 146 10.37 6.30 -3.32
N TYR A 147 11.02 7.27 -2.67
CA TYR A 147 11.65 8.41 -3.31
C TYR A 147 13.13 8.50 -2.97
N GLU A 148 13.95 8.57 -4.01
CA GLU A 148 15.38 8.83 -3.91
C GLU A 148 15.70 10.19 -4.52
N GLN A 149 16.41 11.04 -3.76
CA GLN A 149 16.93 12.30 -4.27
C GLN A 149 18.40 12.12 -4.66
N ALA A 150 18.71 12.20 -5.95
CA ALA A 150 20.07 12.13 -6.44
C ALA A 150 20.81 13.47 -6.25
N GLU A 151 22.15 13.43 -6.18
CA GLU A 151 23.01 14.61 -6.01
C GLU A 151 22.85 15.65 -7.14
N ASN A 152 22.40 15.20 -8.33
CA ASN A 152 22.07 16.04 -9.48
C ASN A 152 20.73 16.78 -9.35
N GLY A 153 19.96 16.52 -8.28
CA GLY A 153 18.64 17.09 -8.07
C GLY A 153 17.48 16.31 -8.68
N ASP A 154 17.74 15.10 -9.19
CA ASP A 154 16.70 14.18 -9.67
C ASP A 154 15.93 13.61 -8.47
N ILE A 155 14.62 13.51 -8.62
CA ILE A 155 13.73 12.86 -7.66
C ILE A 155 13.14 11.65 -8.38
N ILE A 156 13.70 10.48 -8.06
CA ILE A 156 13.35 9.22 -8.69
C ILE A 156 12.33 8.51 -7.82
N TYR A 157 11.19 8.14 -8.41
CA TYR A 157 10.22 7.27 -7.76
C TYR A 157 10.55 5.79 -8.06
N ASN A 158 10.91 5.05 -7.02
CA ASN A 158 11.25 3.62 -7.06
C ASN A 158 10.07 2.73 -6.63
N GLY A 159 8.88 3.31 -6.39
CA GLY A 159 7.67 2.57 -6.08
C GLY A 159 6.97 2.00 -7.31
N THR A 160 5.82 1.36 -7.12
CA THR A 160 5.05 0.81 -8.25
C THR A 160 4.25 1.90 -8.96
N PRO A 161 4.28 1.97 -10.30
CA PRO A 161 3.50 2.96 -11.07
C PRO A 161 1.99 2.81 -10.82
N TYR A 162 1.28 3.93 -10.75
CA TYR A 162 -0.18 4.00 -10.58
C TYR A 162 -0.95 3.27 -11.69
N ASP A 163 -0.45 3.34 -12.92
CA ASP A 163 -1.12 2.77 -14.09
C ASP A 163 -1.27 1.24 -14.00
N ASN A 164 -0.47 0.61 -13.14
CA ASN A 164 -0.53 -0.83 -12.94
C ASN A 164 -1.49 -1.19 -11.80
N LYS A 165 -2.75 -1.42 -12.16
CA LYS A 165 -3.85 -1.76 -11.22
C LYS A 165 -3.61 -3.02 -10.39
N ASP A 166 -2.70 -3.90 -10.82
CA ASP A 166 -2.33 -5.12 -10.10
C ASP A 166 -1.54 -4.84 -8.81
N TYR A 167 -1.05 -3.62 -8.61
CA TYR A 167 -0.16 -3.24 -7.51
C TYR A 167 -0.80 -2.26 -6.51
N ILE A 168 -2.14 -2.19 -6.50
CA ILE A 168 -2.90 -1.39 -5.53
C ILE A 168 -3.21 -2.26 -4.30
N ARG A 169 -2.90 -1.77 -3.10
CA ARG A 169 -3.17 -2.50 -1.85
C ARG A 169 -4.63 -2.35 -1.49
N GLN A 170 -5.30 -3.50 -1.29
CA GLN A 170 -6.70 -3.57 -0.91
C GLN A 170 -6.87 -4.43 0.33
N THR A 171 -7.81 -4.06 1.18
CA THR A 171 -8.15 -4.77 2.41
C THR A 171 -9.60 -5.23 2.33
N GLU A 172 -9.84 -6.49 2.69
CA GLU A 172 -11.20 -7.02 2.81
C GLU A 172 -11.86 -6.50 4.09
N VAL A 173 -12.91 -5.71 3.94
CA VAL A 173 -13.65 -5.05 5.04
C VAL A 173 -15.00 -5.70 5.32
N ALA A 174 -15.49 -6.52 4.38
CA ALA A 174 -16.65 -7.39 4.54
C ALA A 174 -16.55 -8.53 3.51
N ASP A 175 -17.41 -9.55 3.63
CA ASP A 175 -17.42 -10.71 2.75
C ASP A 175 -17.50 -10.30 1.27
N GLY A 176 -16.39 -10.46 0.54
CA GLY A 176 -16.26 -10.09 -0.87
C GLY A 176 -16.19 -8.58 -1.17
N VAL A 177 -16.02 -7.74 -0.14
CA VAL A 177 -15.87 -6.28 -0.28
C VAL A 177 -14.44 -5.89 0.04
N PHE A 178 -13.73 -5.44 -0.98
CA PHE A 178 -12.35 -4.96 -0.89
C PHE A 178 -12.33 -3.44 -1.03
N GLU A 179 -11.67 -2.78 -0.09
CA GLU A 179 -11.45 -1.34 -0.12
C GLU A 179 -9.98 -1.03 -0.41
N VAL A 180 -9.75 -0.06 -1.29
CA VAL A 180 -8.41 0.43 -1.61
C VAL A 180 -7.94 1.33 -0.48
N ILE A 181 -6.80 0.98 0.12
CA ILE A 181 -6.26 1.70 1.29
C ILE A 181 -4.98 2.48 0.99
N ASN A 182 -4.42 2.33 -0.22
CA ASN A 182 -3.22 3.06 -0.61
C ASN A 182 -3.43 3.95 -1.84
N THR A 183 -2.56 4.95 -1.93
CA THR A 183 -2.31 5.72 -3.15
C THR A 183 -0.83 5.61 -3.48
N THR A 184 -0.50 5.53 -4.76
CA THR A 184 0.89 5.50 -5.20
C THR A 184 1.49 6.91 -5.16
N GLY A 185 2.76 6.99 -4.78
CA GLY A 185 3.48 8.25 -4.66
C GLY A 185 3.55 9.01 -5.97
N ASP A 186 3.71 8.32 -7.11
CA ASP A 186 3.78 8.93 -8.44
C ASP A 186 2.55 9.78 -8.77
N LYS A 187 1.36 9.36 -8.34
CA LYS A 187 0.10 10.07 -8.55
C LYS A 187 -0.02 11.30 -7.65
N VAL A 188 0.52 11.23 -6.44
CA VAL A 188 0.36 12.28 -5.42
C VAL A 188 1.43 13.36 -5.55
N PHE A 189 2.70 12.96 -5.60
CA PHE A 189 3.84 13.87 -5.57
C PHE A 189 4.49 14.04 -6.94
N GLY A 190 4.39 13.03 -7.81
CA GLY A 190 5.08 13.00 -9.10
C GLY A 190 6.58 12.79 -8.97
N TYR A 191 7.31 12.94 -10.07
CA TYR A 191 8.76 12.76 -10.10
C TYR A 191 9.42 13.88 -10.92
N TYR A 192 10.72 14.08 -10.69
CA TYR A 192 11.53 15.01 -11.46
C TYR A 192 12.78 14.30 -11.97
N LYS A 193 13.00 14.35 -13.29
CA LYS A 193 14.24 13.91 -13.91
C LYS A 193 14.82 15.06 -14.71
N SER A 194 16.01 15.50 -14.34
CA SER A 194 16.76 16.53 -15.04
C SER A 194 17.13 16.06 -16.44
N ALA A 195 17.25 17.03 -17.36
CA ALA A 195 17.83 16.77 -18.65
C ALA A 195 19.27 16.24 -18.46
N VAL A 196 19.60 15.14 -19.15
CA VAL A 196 20.95 14.58 -19.15
C VAL A 196 21.72 15.20 -20.30
N GLU A 197 22.90 15.75 -20.03
CA GLU A 197 23.77 16.30 -21.07
C GLU A 197 24.14 15.24 -22.13
N PRO A 198 24.26 15.63 -23.41
CA PRO A 198 24.70 14.73 -24.47
C PRO A 198 26.02 14.05 -24.12
N GLY A 199 26.10 12.72 -24.26
CA GLY A 199 27.33 11.95 -24.07
C GLY A 199 27.42 11.03 -22.84
N ASN A 200 26.39 10.97 -21.99
CA ASN A 200 26.31 10.00 -20.87
C ASN A 200 25.63 8.66 -21.23
N GLY A 201 25.46 8.38 -22.53
CA GLY A 201 24.83 7.15 -23.00
C GLY A 201 23.32 7.08 -22.70
N VAL A 202 22.66 8.21 -22.46
CA VAL A 202 21.19 8.28 -22.29
C VAL A 202 20.62 9.07 -23.47
N TYR A 203 19.66 8.45 -24.14
CA TYR A 203 19.05 8.91 -25.37
C TYR A 203 17.54 9.03 -25.21
N THR A 204 16.89 9.82 -26.04
CA THR A 204 15.42 9.92 -26.11
C THR A 204 14.93 9.34 -27.44
N ASP A 205 13.88 8.51 -27.40
CA ASP A 205 13.21 8.05 -28.62
C ASP A 205 12.23 9.08 -29.20
N ALA A 206 11.75 8.85 -30.41
CA ALA A 206 10.78 9.73 -31.09
C ALA A 206 9.44 9.92 -30.33
N ASN A 207 9.18 9.14 -29.27
CA ASN A 207 8.00 9.24 -28.41
C ASN A 207 8.31 9.90 -27.05
N GLY A 208 9.52 10.43 -26.85
CA GLY A 208 9.94 11.08 -25.61
C GLY A 208 10.41 10.13 -24.51
N LYS A 209 10.54 8.82 -24.79
CA LYS A 209 10.90 7.83 -23.78
C LYS A 209 12.41 7.66 -23.69
N ARG A 210 12.93 7.62 -22.46
CA ARG A 210 14.37 7.46 -22.16
C ARG A 210 14.88 6.06 -22.52
N VAL A 211 16.01 6.04 -23.22
CA VAL A 211 16.74 4.86 -23.70
C VAL A 211 18.17 4.95 -23.19
N ILE A 212 18.63 3.94 -22.47
CA ILE A 212 19.96 3.88 -21.89
C ILE A 212 20.81 2.95 -22.76
N GLU A 213 22.00 3.40 -23.14
CA GLU A 213 23.04 2.58 -23.75
C GLU A 213 23.63 1.65 -22.68
N SER A 214 23.44 0.36 -22.89
CA SER A 214 23.99 -0.70 -22.07
C SER A 214 24.91 -1.56 -22.94
N THR A 215 26.07 -1.94 -22.43
CA THR A 215 26.96 -2.86 -23.15
C THR A 215 26.62 -4.29 -22.75
N ASP A 216 26.33 -5.15 -23.72
CA ASP A 216 26.07 -6.56 -23.44
C ASP A 216 27.36 -7.26 -22.96
N ALA A 217 27.27 -7.91 -21.79
CA ALA A 217 28.40 -8.53 -21.11
C ALA A 217 28.99 -9.75 -21.87
N GLN A 218 28.28 -10.30 -22.87
CA GLN A 218 28.76 -11.48 -23.61
C GLN A 218 29.41 -11.17 -24.97
N THR A 219 29.04 -10.07 -25.63
CA THR A 219 29.46 -9.75 -27.01
C THR A 219 30.19 -8.42 -27.13
N GLY A 220 30.17 -7.57 -26.09
CA GLY A 220 30.74 -6.23 -26.14
C GLY A 220 30.00 -5.27 -27.08
N GLN A 221 28.79 -5.64 -27.51
CA GLN A 221 27.95 -4.85 -28.41
C GLN A 221 27.10 -3.86 -27.60
N LYS A 222 27.00 -2.62 -28.07
CA LYS A 222 26.15 -1.58 -27.49
C LYS A 222 24.68 -1.92 -27.78
N VAL A 223 23.89 -2.08 -26.72
CA VAL A 223 22.45 -2.35 -26.75
C VAL A 223 21.72 -1.19 -26.10
N TYR A 224 20.73 -0.65 -26.78
CA TYR A 224 19.92 0.45 -26.29
C TYR A 224 18.69 -0.14 -25.60
N LYS A 225 18.45 0.19 -24.32
CA LYS A 225 17.32 -0.35 -23.54
C LYS A 225 16.49 0.77 -22.94
N TYR A 226 15.18 0.62 -23.00
CA TYR A 226 14.27 1.47 -22.24
C TYR A 226 14.40 1.21 -20.74
N GLU A 227 13.96 2.16 -19.90
CA GLU A 227 14.00 2.03 -18.43
C GLU A 227 13.24 0.79 -17.88
N ASN A 228 12.31 0.23 -18.64
CA ASN A 228 11.60 -1.01 -18.29
C ASN A 228 12.38 -2.30 -18.66
N GLY A 229 13.63 -2.19 -19.09
CA GLY A 229 14.50 -3.30 -19.47
C GLY A 229 14.23 -3.87 -20.87
N VAL A 230 13.26 -3.33 -21.60
CA VAL A 230 12.95 -3.75 -22.98
C VAL A 230 14.00 -3.14 -23.93
N GLU A 231 14.53 -3.96 -24.83
CA GLU A 231 15.45 -3.50 -25.86
C GLU A 231 14.75 -2.57 -26.85
N TYR A 232 15.42 -1.45 -27.13
CA TYR A 232 15.03 -0.53 -28.19
C TYR A 232 15.27 -1.25 -29.53
N THR A 233 14.18 -1.50 -30.26
CA THR A 233 14.20 -2.19 -31.57
C THR A 233 14.05 -1.22 -32.74
N GLY A 234 14.04 0.09 -32.48
CA GLY A 234 14.02 1.15 -33.50
C GLY A 234 15.39 1.45 -34.11
N ASP A 235 15.44 2.40 -35.04
CA ASP A 235 16.70 2.87 -35.62
C ASP A 235 17.46 3.73 -34.60
N VAL A 236 18.73 3.39 -34.34
CA VAL A 236 19.60 4.13 -33.42
C VAL A 236 19.83 5.57 -33.92
N ALA A 237 19.61 5.85 -35.21
CA ALA A 237 19.67 7.19 -35.77
C ALA A 237 18.50 8.11 -35.35
N ASP A 238 17.38 7.53 -34.90
CA ASP A 238 16.20 8.28 -34.41
C ASP A 238 16.34 8.68 -32.93
N LEU A 239 17.39 8.20 -32.25
CA LEU A 239 17.70 8.52 -30.87
C LEU A 239 18.43 9.87 -30.80
N THR A 240 17.83 10.83 -30.09
CA THR A 240 18.51 12.10 -29.78
C THR A 240 19.38 11.95 -28.55
N ASP A 241 20.60 12.50 -28.60
CA ASP A 241 21.55 12.50 -27.49
C ASP A 241 21.07 13.46 -26.39
N GLY A 242 20.99 12.94 -25.17
CA GLY A 242 20.37 13.62 -24.04
C GLY A 242 18.90 13.23 -23.81
N ALA A 243 18.49 13.31 -22.54
CA ALA A 243 17.10 13.15 -22.13
C ALA A 243 16.45 14.53 -21.98
N GLU A 244 15.22 14.72 -22.48
CA GLU A 244 14.43 15.91 -22.14
C GLU A 244 14.09 15.94 -20.63
N GLU A 245 13.94 17.15 -20.07
CA GLU A 245 13.54 17.36 -18.68
C GLU A 245 12.12 16.84 -18.46
N GLU A 246 11.97 15.77 -17.67
CA GLU A 246 10.67 15.23 -17.28
C GLU A 246 10.30 15.74 -15.89
N ALA A 247 9.39 16.72 -15.85
CA ALA A 247 8.81 17.25 -14.63
C ALA A 247 7.34 16.84 -14.55
N VAL A 248 7.02 15.87 -13.67
CA VAL A 248 5.66 15.38 -13.46
C VAL A 248 5.22 15.69 -12.03
N GLY A 249 3.99 16.18 -11.88
CA GLY A 249 3.39 16.47 -10.58
C GLY A 249 4.05 17.62 -9.82
N VAL A 250 3.83 17.64 -8.50
CA VAL A 250 4.24 18.73 -7.61
C VAL A 250 5.76 18.81 -7.48
N MET A 251 6.43 17.68 -7.30
CA MET A 251 7.90 17.62 -7.18
C MET A 251 8.58 18.10 -8.46
N GLY A 252 8.05 17.73 -9.63
CA GLY A 252 8.52 18.24 -10.92
C GLY A 252 8.41 19.76 -11.04
N ALA A 253 7.25 20.31 -10.69
CA ALA A 253 7.01 21.75 -10.78
C ALA A 253 7.91 22.57 -9.84
N LEU A 254 8.12 22.11 -8.60
CA LEU A 254 8.99 22.78 -7.63
C LEU A 254 10.44 22.82 -8.10
N ARG A 255 10.91 21.72 -8.69
CA ARG A 255 12.30 21.65 -9.16
C ARG A 255 12.53 22.49 -10.40
N LYS A 256 11.58 22.50 -11.33
CA LYS A 256 11.61 23.39 -12.51
C LYS A 256 11.64 24.87 -12.11
N LEU A 257 10.84 25.24 -11.10
CA LEU A 257 10.86 26.60 -10.54
C LEU A 257 12.23 26.93 -9.93
N SER A 258 12.77 26.06 -9.08
CA SER A 258 14.10 26.24 -8.49
C SER A 258 15.18 26.42 -9.56
N ASN A 259 15.14 25.65 -10.65
CA ASN A 259 16.10 25.77 -11.73
C ASN A 259 15.96 27.09 -12.49
N SER A 260 14.74 27.57 -12.73
CA SER A 260 14.49 28.86 -13.38
C SER A 260 14.97 30.09 -12.60
N LEU A 261 15.18 29.94 -11.29
CA LEU A 261 15.67 31.02 -10.42
C LEU A 261 17.21 31.09 -10.34
N GLY A 262 17.90 30.05 -10.83
CA GLY A 262 19.36 29.96 -10.80
C GLY A 262 20.07 30.54 -12.03
N THR A 263 19.34 30.78 -13.13
CA THR A 263 19.84 31.36 -14.40
C THR A 263 19.60 32.86 -14.47
#